data_AF-A0A6G2KBK3-F1
#
_entry.id   AF-A0A6G2KBK3-F1
#
_cell.length_a   1.000
_cell.length_b   1.000
_cell.length_c   1.000
_cell.angle_alpha   90.00
_cell.angle_beta   90.00
_cell.angle_gamma   90.00
#
_symmetry.space_group_name_H-M   'P 1'
#
loop_
_entity.id
_entity.type
_entity.pdbx_description
1 polymer ?
#
loop_
_entity_poly.entity_id
_entity_poly.type
_entity_poly.pdbx_seq_one_letter_code
_entity_poly.pdbx_strand_id
1 'polypeptide(L)'
;MPSTELVRLGIRHILARVNHPQTNGKLERFHGEIQRKLNRFEDVHRFVAWWNHVRPHMSLDWDNLETPAEAFIRKMPPKRTTVVDEQSGEVYDVT
;
A
#
# COMPACT_ATOMS: atom_id res chain seq x y z
N MET A 1 -22.82 -11.02 3.23
CA MET A 1 -23.16 -9.59 3.14
C MET A 1 -21.86 -8.80 3.10
N PRO A 2 -21.59 -7.97 2.09
CA PRO A 2 -20.46 -7.05 2.16
C PRO A 2 -20.64 -6.15 3.39
N SER A 3 -19.56 -5.84 4.10
CA SER A 3 -19.60 -5.03 5.31
C SER A 3 -20.20 -3.66 4.97
N THR A 4 -21.31 -3.31 5.64
CA THR A 4 -22.11 -2.09 5.42
C THR A 4 -21.26 -0.81 5.41
N GLU A 5 -20.16 -0.83 6.15
CA GLU A 5 -19.18 0.25 6.25
C GLU A 5 -18.42 0.53 4.95
N LEU A 6 -17.94 -0.51 4.25
CA LEU A 6 -17.16 -0.33 3.02
C LEU A 6 -18.02 0.27 1.91
N VAL A 7 -19.27 -0.18 1.81
CA VAL A 7 -20.26 0.38 0.87
C VAL A 7 -20.52 1.86 1.20
N ARG A 8 -20.67 2.20 2.48
CA ARG A 8 -20.87 3.59 2.92
C ARG A 8 -19.69 4.49 2.54
N LEU A 9 -18.46 3.98 2.61
CA LEU A 9 -17.25 4.72 2.27
C LEU A 9 -16.91 4.69 0.76
N GLY A 10 -17.72 4.02 -0.07
CA GLY A 10 -17.42 3.84 -1.49
C GLY A 10 -16.20 2.95 -1.75
N ILE A 11 -15.80 2.13 -0.77
CA ILE A 11 -14.63 1.25 -0.86
C ILE A 11 -15.07 -0.10 -1.44
N ARG A 12 -14.49 -0.46 -2.58
CA ARG A 12 -14.65 -1.78 -3.18
C ARG A 12 -13.77 -2.81 -2.46
N HIS A 13 -14.37 -3.86 -1.92
CA HIS A 13 -13.63 -4.95 -1.32
C HIS A 13 -13.20 -5.97 -2.39
N ILE A 14 -11.89 -6.05 -2.67
CA ILE A 14 -11.31 -7.05 -3.56
C ILE A 14 -10.82 -8.23 -2.71
N LEU A 15 -11.40 -9.41 -2.90
CA LEU A 15 -11.07 -10.62 -2.16
C LEU A 15 -10.03 -11.47 -2.90
N ALA A 16 -9.02 -11.94 -2.17
CA ALA A 16 -8.13 -12.99 -2.65
C ALA A 16 -8.80 -14.37 -2.57
N ARG A 17 -8.31 -15.33 -3.36
CA ARG A 17 -8.75 -16.73 -3.24
C ARG A 17 -8.25 -17.34 -1.92
N VAL A 18 -9.03 -18.26 -1.38
CA VAL A 18 -8.65 -19.06 -0.20
C VAL A 18 -7.35 -19.80 -0.49
N ASN A 19 -6.43 -19.83 0.49
CA ASN A 19 -5.12 -20.48 0.39
C ASN A 19 -4.25 -19.99 -0.78
N HIS A 20 -4.41 -18.73 -1.20
CA HIS A 20 -3.59 -18.12 -2.26
C HIS A 20 -2.76 -16.93 -1.73
N PRO A 21 -1.76 -17.19 -0.87
CA PRO A 21 -0.95 -16.16 -0.19
C PRO A 21 -0.27 -15.20 -1.17
N GLN A 22 0.12 -15.73 -2.34
CA GLN A 22 0.80 -14.96 -3.38
C GLN A 22 -0.03 -13.78 -3.91
N THR A 23 -1.37 -13.83 -3.85
CA THR A 23 -2.22 -12.67 -4.22
C THR A 23 -2.01 -11.50 -3.26
N ASN A 24 -1.78 -11.77 -1.98
CA ASN A 24 -1.52 -10.76 -0.95
C ASN A 24 -0.01 -10.61 -0.65
N GLY A 25 0.86 -11.10 -1.54
CA GLY A 25 2.29 -11.23 -1.28
C GLY A 25 3.02 -9.92 -0.92
N LYS A 26 2.52 -8.76 -1.35
CA LYS A 26 3.04 -7.45 -0.91
C LYS A 26 2.84 -7.24 0.59
N LEU A 27 1.63 -7.53 1.08
CA LEU A 27 1.29 -7.40 2.50
C LEU A 27 2.02 -8.44 3.33
N GLU A 28 2.09 -9.68 2.85
CA GLU A 28 2.84 -10.75 3.54
C GLU A 28 4.32 -10.43 3.66
N ARG A 29 4.95 -9.89 2.60
CA ARG A 29 6.35 -9.43 2.65
C ARG A 29 6.53 -8.31 3.68
N PHE A 30 5.58 -7.36 3.76
CA PHE A 30 5.61 -6.31 4.77
C PHE A 30 5.50 -6.86 6.19
N HIS A 31 4.58 -7.79 6.44
CA HIS A 31 4.46 -8.47 7.74
C HIS A 31 5.72 -9.25 8.12
N GLY A 32 6.36 -9.92 7.16
CA GLY A 32 7.64 -10.58 7.38
C GLY A 32 8.74 -9.59 7.81
N GLU A 33 8.79 -8.41 7.20
CA GLU A 33 9.74 -7.36 7.61
C GLU A 33 9.45 -6.79 9.00
N ILE A 34 8.17 -6.61 9.35
CA ILE A 34 7.77 -6.27 10.73
C ILE A 34 8.31 -7.31 11.71
N GLN A 35 8.01 -8.59 11.50
CA GLN A 35 8.44 -9.66 12.42
C GLN A 35 9.96 -9.71 12.60
N ARG A 36 10.73 -9.46 11.52
CA ARG A 36 12.19 -9.51 11.54
C ARG A 36 12.86 -8.32 12.23
N LYS A 37 12.22 -7.14 12.21
CA LYS A 37 12.86 -5.87 12.56
C LYS A 37 12.20 -5.14 13.70
N LEU A 38 10.93 -5.41 14.03
CA LEU A 38 10.19 -4.66 15.04
C LEU A 38 10.87 -4.70 16.41
N ASN A 39 11.53 -5.81 16.76
CA ASN A 39 12.32 -5.93 17.99
C ASN A 39 13.52 -4.97 18.08
N ARG A 40 13.87 -4.27 16.99
CA ARG A 40 14.91 -3.23 16.94
C ARG A 40 14.35 -1.82 17.11
N PHE A 41 13.04 -1.68 17.24
CA PHE A 41 12.35 -0.41 17.43
C PHE A 41 11.61 -0.43 18.77
N GLU A 42 11.41 0.77 19.32
CA GLU A 42 10.68 0.98 20.58
C GLU A 42 9.21 0.57 20.44
N ASP A 43 8.62 0.87 19.28
CA ASP A 43 7.22 0.59 18.97
C ASP A 43 6.97 0.48 17.45
N VAL A 44 5.75 0.11 17.10
CA VAL A 44 5.31 -0.04 15.71
C VAL A 44 5.27 1.28 14.94
N HIS A 45 4.98 2.41 15.60
CA HIS A 45 4.93 3.71 14.94
C HIS A 45 6.32 4.15 14.49
N ARG A 46 7.35 3.94 15.32
CA ARG A 46 8.75 4.17 14.96
C ARG A 46 9.19 3.30 13.80
N PHE A 47 8.82 2.02 13.80
CA PHE A 47 9.07 1.13 12.66
C PHE A 47 8.42 1.65 11.37
N VAL A 48 7.13 2.01 11.43
CA VAL A 48 6.38 2.51 10.26
C VAL A 48 6.96 3.82 9.74
N ALA A 49 7.33 4.74 10.63
CA ALA A 49 7.98 6.01 10.25
C ALA A 49 9.31 5.76 9.53
N TRP A 50 10.16 4.88 10.08
CA TRP A 50 11.40 4.48 9.44
C TRP A 50 11.16 3.80 8.08
N TRP A 51 10.19 2.88 8.01
CA TRP A 51 9.85 2.15 6.79
C TRP A 51 9.41 3.09 5.66
N ASN A 52 8.58 4.08 5.98
CA ASN A 52 8.00 4.98 4.98
C ASN A 52 8.94 6.12 4.56
N HIS A 53 9.79 6.63 5.47
CA HIS A 53 10.52 7.88 5.25
C HIS A 53 12.04 7.78 5.31
N VAL A 54 12.61 6.64 5.73
CA VAL A 54 14.07 6.49 5.88
C VAL A 54 14.62 5.35 5.02
N ARG A 55 13.83 4.29 4.82
CA ARG A 55 14.27 3.10 4.07
C ARG A 55 14.03 3.29 2.55
N PRO A 56 15.07 3.47 1.72
CA PRO A 56 14.93 3.37 0.27
C PRO A 56 14.53 1.93 -0.13
N HIS A 57 13.71 1.79 -1.17
CA HIS A 57 13.23 0.48 -1.60
C HIS A 57 13.79 0.12 -2.99
N MET A 58 14.52 -0.99 -3.11
CA MET A 58 15.18 -1.39 -4.38
C MET A 58 14.23 -1.58 -5.58
N SER A 59 12.96 -1.92 -5.33
CA SER A 59 11.96 -2.05 -6.40
C SER A 59 11.28 -0.73 -6.78
N LEU A 60 11.75 0.39 -6.26
CA LEU A 60 11.34 1.75 -6.61
C LEU A 60 12.48 2.42 -7.40
N ASP A 61 12.52 3.75 -7.43
CA ASP A 61 13.63 4.49 -8.01
C ASP A 61 14.88 4.41 -7.10
N TRP A 62 15.70 3.39 -7.35
CA TRP A 62 16.90 3.13 -6.56
C TRP A 62 18.00 4.17 -6.78
N ASP A 63 18.10 4.71 -8.00
CA ASP A 63 19.12 5.70 -8.35
C ASP A 63 18.92 7.00 -7.57
N ASN A 64 17.66 7.34 -7.28
CA ASN A 64 17.30 8.48 -6.43
C ASN A 64 16.99 8.09 -4.96
N LEU A 65 17.29 6.85 -4.55
CA LEU A 65 17.04 6.33 -3.21
C LEU A 65 15.60 6.56 -2.71
N GLU A 66 14.63 6.38 -3.61
CA GLU A 66 13.23 6.67 -3.35
C GLU A 66 12.65 5.83 -2.21
N THR A 67 12.00 6.51 -1.27
CA THR A 67 11.29 5.92 -0.14
C THR A 67 9.83 5.59 -0.52
N PRO A 68 9.17 4.68 0.23
CA PRO A 68 7.77 4.37 -0.01
C PRO A 68 6.84 5.59 0.06
N ALA A 69 7.10 6.56 0.95
CA ALA A 69 6.30 7.78 1.04
C ALA A 69 6.45 8.65 -0.21
N GLU A 70 7.67 8.82 -0.72
CA GLU A 70 7.92 9.59 -1.95
C GLU A 70 7.27 8.91 -3.16
N ALA A 71 7.42 7.60 -3.29
CA ALA A 71 6.75 6.85 -4.36
C ALA A 71 5.23 6.94 -4.26
N PHE A 72 4.67 6.97 -3.06
CA PHE A 72 3.24 7.18 -2.86
C PHE A 72 2.84 8.55 -3.42
N ILE A 73 3.50 9.63 -3.00
CA ILE A 73 3.21 10.99 -3.47
C ILE A 73 3.38 11.12 -4.98
N ARG A 74 4.46 10.57 -5.55
CA ARG A 74 4.71 10.59 -7.00
C ARG A 74 3.65 9.84 -7.81
N LYS A 75 3.12 8.73 -7.26
CA LYS A 75 2.08 7.92 -7.91
C LYS A 75 0.68 8.42 -7.60
N MET A 76 0.51 9.41 -6.72
CA MET A 76 -0.80 9.97 -6.46
C MET A 76 -1.30 10.69 -7.72
N PRO A 77 -2.51 10.35 -8.20
CA PRO A 77 -3.13 11.11 -9.28
C PRO A 77 -3.44 12.54 -8.82
N PRO A 78 -3.50 13.52 -9.74
CA PRO A 78 -3.91 14.88 -9.38
C PRO A 78 -5.31 14.88 -8.78
N LYS A 79 -5.56 15.76 -7.81
CA LYS A 79 -6.89 15.95 -7.24
C LYS A 79 -7.87 16.41 -8.32
N ARG A 80 -9.12 15.98 -8.20
CA ARG A 80 -10.23 16.19 -9.15
C ARG A 80 -9.98 15.60 -10.53
N THR A 81 -9.16 14.56 -10.61
CA THR A 81 -8.97 13.77 -11.82
C THR A 81 -9.73 12.47 -11.71
N THR A 82 -10.20 11.99 -12.84
CA THR A 82 -10.80 10.67 -12.97
C THR A 82 -9.71 9.67 -13.37
N VAL A 83 -9.49 8.63 -12.56
CA VAL A 83 -8.52 7.56 -12.83
C VAL A 83 -9.24 6.32 -13.29
N VAL A 84 -8.82 5.80 -14.44
CA VAL A 84 -9.27 4.49 -14.91
C VAL A 84 -8.27 3.45 -14.41
N ASP A 85 -8.73 2.50 -13.61
CA ASP A 85 -7.94 1.33 -13.24
C ASP A 85 -7.82 0.42 -14.46
N GLU A 86 -6.62 0.28 -15.01
CA GLU A 86 -6.37 -0.52 -16.21
C GLU A 86 -6.62 -2.03 -15.99
N GLN A 87 -6.55 -2.51 -14.75
CA GLN A 87 -6.78 -3.92 -14.41
C GLN A 87 -8.26 -4.24 -14.22
N SER A 88 -9.05 -3.33 -13.65
CA SER A 88 -10.48 -3.54 -13.44
C SER A 88 -11.40 -2.87 -14.47
N GLY A 89 -10.87 -1.90 -15.24
CA GLY A 89 -11.63 -1.06 -16.16
C GLY A 89 -12.52 -0.01 -15.46
N GLU A 90 -12.42 0.11 -14.14
CA GLU A 90 -13.29 0.99 -13.34
C GLU A 90 -12.75 2.41 -13.27
N VAL A 91 -13.68 3.35 -13.08
CA VAL A 91 -13.44 4.79 -13.12
C VAL A 91 -13.61 5.37 -11.72
N TYR A 92 -12.55 5.98 -11.18
CA TYR A 92 -12.51 6.53 -9.83
C TYR A 92 -12.30 8.04 -9.87
N ASP A 93 -13.14 8.79 -9.17
CA ASP A 93 -12.91 10.23 -8.97
C ASP A 93 -11.96 10.44 -7.80
N VAL A 94 -10.83 11.08 -8.08
CA VAL A 94 -9.84 11.43 -7.06
C VAL A 94 -10.30 12.72 -6.39
N THR A 95 -10.88 12.61 -5.19
CA THR A 95 -11.26 13.77 -4.36
C THR A 95 -10.08 14.58 -3.83
#